data_AF-A0A3P7NXA1-F1
#
_entry.id   AF-A0A3P7NXA1-F1
#
_cell.length_a   1.000
_cell.length_b   1.000
_cell.length_c   1.000
_cell.angle_alpha   90.00
_cell.angle_beta   90.00
_cell.angle_gamma   90.00
#
_symmetry.space_group_name_H-M   'P 1'
#
loop_
_entity.id
_entity.type
_entity.pdbx_description
1 polymer ?
#
loop_
_entity_poly.entity_id
_entity_poly.type
_entity_poly.pdbx_seq_one_letter_code
_entity_poly.pdbx_strand_id
1 'polypeptide(L)'
;MADTLVDWINRELIDDRILVRDIEGDFYDGQVLQKLLEKFTKRSTNYPELTQTEMGQRQRLKVVLEEINNALGVSEAYAAQQWPISAIFTRDLVATLRLLVALARRFAPLIRLPAGVHLTVLIVRKLNGVLQHRRQAEMITEAEDIQGELIADAYVNR
;
A
#
# COMPACT_ATOMS: atom_id res chain seq x y z
N MET A 1 4.01 11.18 -6.09
CA MET A 1 3.65 9.75 -5.93
C MET A 1 2.81 9.54 -4.69
N ALA A 2 3.34 9.78 -3.48
CA ALA A 2 2.57 9.67 -2.23
C ALA A 2 1.31 10.54 -2.28
N ASP A 3 1.43 11.80 -2.68
CA ASP A 3 0.27 12.70 -2.85
C ASP A 3 -0.76 12.15 -3.84
N THR A 4 -0.31 11.56 -4.94
CA THR A 4 -1.18 10.94 -5.95
C THR A 4 -1.99 9.77 -5.38
N LEU A 5 -1.35 8.93 -4.54
CA LEU A 5 -2.02 7.83 -3.85
C LEU A 5 -3.00 8.34 -2.79
N VAL A 6 -2.59 9.34 -1.99
CA VAL A 6 -3.42 9.96 -0.96
C VAL A 6 -4.64 10.63 -1.58
N ASP A 7 -4.46 11.41 -2.65
CA ASP A 7 -5.55 12.06 -3.38
C ASP A 7 -6.55 11.06 -3.93
N TRP A 8 -6.06 9.95 -4.49
CA TRP A 8 -6.94 8.89 -4.95
C TRP A 8 -7.72 8.25 -3.80
N ILE A 9 -7.04 7.81 -2.74
CA ILE A 9 -7.67 7.14 -1.59
C ILE A 9 -8.70 8.07 -0.96
N ASN A 10 -8.40 9.36 -0.83
CA ASN A 10 -9.33 10.36 -0.32
C ASN A 10 -10.56 10.54 -1.21
N ARG A 11 -10.40 10.50 -2.55
CA ARG A 11 -11.54 10.50 -3.48
C ARG A 11 -12.37 9.23 -3.33
N GLU A 12 -11.73 8.09 -3.09
CA GLU A 12 -12.44 6.83 -2.89
C GLU A 12 -13.21 6.80 -1.56
N LEU A 13 -12.69 7.38 -0.49
CA LEU A 13 -13.32 7.26 0.83
C LEU A 13 -14.07 8.51 1.30
N ILE A 14 -14.30 9.48 0.41
CA ILE A 14 -14.99 10.72 0.75
C ILE A 14 -16.42 10.48 1.25
N ASP A 15 -17.14 9.52 0.66
CA ASP A 15 -18.51 9.19 1.05
C ASP A 15 -18.56 8.50 2.42
N ASP A 16 -17.47 7.82 2.81
CA ASP A 16 -17.27 7.21 4.13
C ASP A 16 -16.77 8.23 5.18
N ARG A 17 -16.55 9.50 4.79
CA ARG A 17 -16.00 10.58 5.62
C ARG A 17 -14.61 10.26 6.21
N ILE A 18 -13.81 9.51 5.47
CA ILE A 18 -12.43 9.19 5.84
C ILE A 18 -11.50 10.12 5.06
N LEU A 19 -10.51 10.67 5.77
CA LEU A 19 -9.49 11.54 5.20
C LEU A 19 -8.12 11.06 5.64
N VAL A 20 -7.36 10.52 4.69
CA VAL A 20 -5.95 10.17 4.84
C VAL A 20 -5.09 11.42 4.70
N ARG A 21 -4.15 11.58 5.62
CA ARG A 21 -3.15 12.67 5.65
C ARG A 21 -1.73 12.14 5.78
N ASP A 22 -1.55 11.02 6.47
CA ASP A 22 -0.25 10.43 6.74
C ASP A 22 -0.28 8.92 6.42
N ILE A 23 0.49 8.52 5.40
CA ILE A 23 0.55 7.12 4.97
C ILE A 23 1.07 6.21 6.09
N GLU A 24 2.03 6.67 6.89
CA GLU A 24 2.59 5.85 7.98
C GLU A 24 1.58 5.73 9.14
N GLY A 25 0.89 6.82 9.46
CA GLY A 25 -0.04 6.92 10.57
C GLY A 25 -1.46 6.41 10.33
N ASP A 26 -1.95 6.38 9.09
CA ASP A 26 -3.37 6.10 8.81
C ASP A 26 -3.66 4.65 8.39
N PHE A 27 -2.64 3.86 8.02
CA PHE A 27 -2.82 2.50 7.49
C PHE A 27 -2.43 1.38 8.46
N TYR A 28 -1.67 1.69 9.51
CA TYR A 28 -1.02 0.70 10.37
C TYR A 28 -1.98 -0.21 11.13
N ASP A 29 -3.20 0.24 11.38
CA ASP A 29 -4.19 -0.47 12.18
C ASP A 29 -5.16 -1.30 11.33
N GLY A 30 -5.10 -1.15 9.99
CA GLY A 30 -5.93 -1.85 9.02
C GLY A 30 -7.31 -1.22 8.73
N GLN A 31 -7.70 -0.11 9.38
CA GLN A 31 -9.05 0.46 9.21
C GLN A 31 -9.29 1.03 7.81
N VAL A 32 -8.36 1.87 7.34
CA VAL A 32 -8.45 2.49 6.01
C VAL A 32 -8.36 1.42 4.92
N LEU A 33 -7.48 0.42 5.11
CA LEU A 33 -7.35 -0.73 4.20
C LEU A 33 -8.65 -1.54 4.11
N GLN A 34 -9.31 -1.79 5.24
CA GLN A 34 -10.61 -2.47 5.28
C GLN A 34 -11.64 -1.71 4.45
N LYS A 35 -11.73 -0.39 4.63
CA LYS A 35 -12.71 0.45 3.92
C LYS A 35 -12.48 0.47 2.42
N LEU A 36 -11.21 0.55 2.00
CA LEU A 36 -10.85 0.41 0.58
C LEU A 36 -11.27 -0.96 0.02
N LEU A 37 -11.00 -2.04 0.75
CA LEU A 37 -11.37 -3.39 0.35
C LEU A 37 -12.89 -3.55 0.22
N GLU A 38 -13.66 -3.06 1.19
CA GLU A 38 -15.13 -3.07 1.15
C GLU A 38 -15.65 -2.36 -0.10
N LYS A 39 -15.08 -1.19 -0.41
CA LYS A 39 -15.45 -0.40 -1.59
C LYS A 39 -15.11 -1.13 -2.89
N PHE A 40 -13.90 -1.67 -3.02
CA PHE A 40 -13.46 -2.32 -4.25
C PHE A 40 -14.16 -3.66 -4.51
N THR A 41 -14.47 -4.41 -3.46
CA THR A 41 -15.13 -5.72 -3.58
C THR A 41 -16.66 -5.62 -3.56
N LYS A 42 -17.22 -4.46 -3.20
CA LYS A 42 -18.66 -4.23 -2.95
C LYS A 42 -19.23 -5.22 -1.92
N ARG A 43 -18.40 -5.63 -0.96
CA ARG A 43 -18.77 -6.54 0.12
C ARG A 43 -18.58 -5.83 1.44
N SER A 44 -19.58 -5.95 2.32
CA SER A 44 -19.41 -5.53 3.70
C SER A 44 -18.56 -6.57 4.42
N THR A 45 -17.46 -6.15 5.04
CA THR A 45 -16.70 -7.04 5.91
C THR A 45 -17.32 -7.00 7.30
N ASN A 46 -18.00 -8.07 7.66
CA ASN A 46 -18.64 -8.21 8.97
C ASN A 46 -17.60 -8.63 10.02
N TYR A 47 -16.50 -7.89 10.13
CA TYR A 47 -15.58 -8.09 11.23
C TYR A 47 -16.27 -7.57 12.49
N PRO A 48 -16.21 -8.30 13.62
CA PRO A 48 -16.64 -7.74 14.90
C PRO A 48 -15.94 -6.38 15.06
N GLU A 49 -16.60 -5.37 15.63
CA GLU A 49 -15.94 -4.11 15.96
C GLU A 49 -14.68 -4.42 16.78
N LEU A 50 -13.52 -4.47 16.10
CA LEU A 50 -12.32 -5.00 16.71
C LEU A 50 -11.86 -3.98 17.73
N THR A 51 -11.76 -4.43 18.97
CA THR A 51 -11.37 -3.62 20.13
C THR A 51 -10.19 -2.71 19.81
N GLN A 52 -10.19 -1.48 20.34
CA GLN A 52 -9.10 -0.48 20.22
C GLN A 52 -7.76 -0.95 20.83
N THR A 53 -7.68 -2.21 21.25
CA THR A 53 -6.47 -2.82 21.78
C THR A 53 -5.48 -3.06 20.64
N GLU A 54 -4.19 -3.03 20.96
CA GLU A 54 -3.12 -3.35 20.01
C GLU A 54 -3.31 -4.75 19.39
N MET A 55 -3.73 -5.73 20.19
CA MET A 55 -4.02 -7.08 19.70
C MET A 55 -5.20 -7.09 18.72
N GLY A 56 -6.26 -6.34 18.99
CA GLY A 56 -7.43 -6.22 18.11
C GLY A 56 -7.07 -5.59 16.77
N GLN A 57 -6.31 -4.48 16.78
CA GLN A 57 -5.83 -3.81 15.58
C GLN A 57 -4.92 -4.74 14.75
N ARG A 58 -4.01 -5.46 15.40
CA ARG A 58 -3.11 -6.40 14.71
C ARG A 58 -3.87 -7.57 14.07
N GLN A 59 -4.89 -8.08 14.75
CA GLN A 59 -5.76 -9.12 14.19
C GLN A 59 -6.59 -8.58 13.01
N ARG A 60 -7.12 -7.35 13.11
CA ARG A 60 -7.82 -6.69 11.98
C ARG A 60 -6.91 -6.61 10.76
N LEU A 61 -5.73 -6.03 10.95
CA LEU A 61 -4.77 -5.85 9.88
C LEU A 61 -4.41 -7.19 9.23
N LYS A 62 -4.20 -8.25 10.02
CA LYS A 62 -3.92 -9.59 9.49
C LYS A 62 -5.01 -10.06 8.53
N VAL A 63 -6.27 -10.05 8.97
CA VAL A 63 -7.39 -10.55 8.16
C VAL A 63 -7.61 -9.69 6.92
N VAL A 64 -7.52 -8.36 7.07
CA VAL A 64 -7.65 -7.41 5.96
C VAL A 64 -6.55 -7.63 4.92
N LEU A 65 -5.30 -7.86 5.33
CA LEU A 65 -4.20 -8.14 4.42
C LEU A 65 -4.36 -9.50 3.71
N GLU A 66 -4.87 -10.53 4.41
CA GLU A 66 -5.19 -11.82 3.78
C GLU A 66 -6.23 -11.65 2.66
N GLU A 67 -7.29 -10.88 2.89
CA GLU A 67 -8.30 -10.61 1.86
C GLU A 67 -7.78 -9.73 0.72
N ILE A 68 -6.95 -8.72 1.01
CA ILE A 68 -6.29 -7.91 -0.02
C ILE A 68 -5.39 -8.78 -0.89
N ASN A 69 -4.59 -9.67 -0.30
CA ASN A 69 -3.71 -10.57 -1.05
C ASN A 69 -4.52 -11.46 -2.01
N ASN A 70 -5.65 -11.98 -1.55
CA ASN A 70 -6.59 -12.75 -2.38
C ASN A 70 -7.16 -11.90 -3.53
N ALA A 71 -7.55 -10.65 -3.26
CA ALA A 71 -8.11 -9.74 -4.26
C ALA A 71 -7.08 -9.26 -5.31
N LEU A 72 -5.82 -9.16 -4.90
CA LEU A 72 -4.66 -8.90 -5.77
C LEU A 72 -4.21 -10.14 -6.55
N GLY A 73 -4.56 -11.34 -6.09
CA GLY A 73 -4.15 -12.60 -6.71
C GLY A 73 -2.66 -12.92 -6.51
N VAL A 74 -2.06 -12.43 -5.43
CA VAL A 74 -0.64 -12.68 -5.10
C VAL A 74 -0.51 -13.83 -4.09
N SER A 75 0.62 -14.53 -4.14
CA SER A 75 0.90 -15.57 -3.15
C SER A 75 1.21 -14.98 -1.77
N GLU A 76 0.90 -15.72 -0.70
CA GLU A 76 1.26 -15.34 0.67
C GLU A 76 2.77 -15.11 0.82
N ALA A 77 3.59 -15.94 0.16
CA ALA A 77 5.04 -15.81 0.20
C ALA A 77 5.53 -14.50 -0.46
N TYR A 78 4.91 -14.08 -1.56
CA TYR A 78 5.21 -12.79 -2.19
C TYR A 78 4.78 -11.63 -1.30
N ALA A 79 3.54 -11.65 -0.79
CA ALA A 79 3.01 -10.61 0.08
C ALA A 79 3.84 -10.46 1.37
N ALA A 80 4.27 -11.57 1.98
CA ALA A 80 5.12 -11.56 3.18
C ALA A 80 6.51 -10.94 2.94
N GLN A 81 6.99 -10.92 1.70
CA GLN A 81 8.24 -10.24 1.33
C GLN A 81 8.03 -8.75 1.06
N GLN A 82 6.89 -8.36 0.50
CA GLN A 82 6.64 -6.99 0.06
C GLN A 82 5.99 -6.11 1.14
N TRP A 83 5.00 -6.64 1.87
CA TRP A 83 4.23 -5.94 2.90
C TRP A 83 3.86 -6.88 4.06
N PRO A 84 4.84 -7.41 4.81
CA PRO A 84 4.53 -8.25 5.96
C PRO A 84 3.68 -7.48 6.98
N ILE A 85 2.74 -8.17 7.62
CA ILE A 85 1.82 -7.59 8.64
C ILE A 85 2.59 -6.77 9.67
N SER A 86 3.74 -7.29 10.14
CA SER A 86 4.57 -6.60 11.11
C SER A 86 5.09 -5.25 10.62
N ALA A 87 5.49 -5.14 9.35
CA ALA A 87 6.02 -3.90 8.79
C ALA A 87 4.92 -2.84 8.69
N ILE A 88 3.74 -3.19 8.18
CA ILE A 88 2.60 -2.28 8.12
C ILE A 88 2.19 -1.84 9.53
N PHE A 89 2.11 -2.77 10.49
CA PHE A 89 1.76 -2.47 11.87
C PHE A 89 2.76 -1.54 12.57
N THR A 90 4.05 -1.66 12.25
CA THR A 90 5.11 -0.76 12.74
C THR A 90 5.31 0.48 11.85
N ARG A 91 4.32 0.81 10.99
CA ARG A 91 4.31 2.01 10.16
C ARG A 91 5.46 2.10 9.16
N ASP A 92 5.90 0.97 8.63
CA ASP A 92 6.93 0.95 7.60
C ASP A 92 6.41 1.56 6.29
N LEU A 93 6.99 2.70 5.90
CA LEU A 93 6.59 3.44 4.71
C LEU A 93 6.79 2.62 3.43
N VAL A 94 7.86 1.84 3.31
CA VAL A 94 8.16 1.06 2.10
C VAL A 94 7.10 -0.02 1.88
N ALA A 95 6.80 -0.81 2.91
CA ALA A 95 5.77 -1.83 2.88
C ALA A 95 4.40 -1.24 2.57
N THR A 96 4.05 -0.11 3.22
CA THR A 96 2.76 0.55 3.02
C THR A 96 2.65 1.08 1.60
N LEU A 97 3.67 1.75 1.07
CA LEU A 97 3.64 2.25 -0.31
C LEU A 97 3.56 1.13 -1.34
N ARG A 98 4.28 0.02 -1.16
CA ARG A 98 4.19 -1.16 -2.05
C ARG A 98 2.79 -1.73 -2.10
N LEU A 99 2.15 -1.86 -0.94
CA LEU A 99 0.76 -2.31 -0.84
C LEU A 99 -0.19 -1.35 -1.55
N LEU A 100 -0.07 -0.04 -1.32
CA LEU A 100 -0.91 0.97 -1.94
C LEU A 100 -0.72 1.05 -3.47
N VAL A 101 0.52 0.91 -3.95
CA VAL A 101 0.83 0.78 -5.37
C VAL A 101 0.15 -0.44 -5.97
N ALA A 102 0.24 -1.61 -5.33
CA ALA A 102 -0.42 -2.82 -5.79
C ALA A 102 -1.95 -2.67 -5.85
N LEU A 103 -2.55 -2.05 -4.84
CA LEU A 103 -3.98 -1.72 -4.83
C LEU A 103 -4.36 -0.75 -5.95
N ALA A 104 -3.60 0.33 -6.15
CA ALA A 104 -3.84 1.30 -7.20
C ALA A 104 -3.77 0.66 -8.60
N ARG A 105 -2.75 -0.18 -8.85
CA ARG A 105 -2.63 -0.92 -10.12
C ARG A 105 -3.84 -1.82 -10.38
N ARG A 106 -4.39 -2.45 -9.35
CA ARG A 106 -5.52 -3.39 -9.48
C ARG A 106 -6.86 -2.69 -9.62
N PHE A 107 -7.12 -1.67 -8.81
CA PHE A 107 -8.46 -1.10 -8.62
C PHE A 107 -8.62 0.30 -9.21
N ALA A 108 -7.52 0.96 -9.55
CA ALA A 108 -7.52 2.29 -10.12
C ALA A 108 -6.58 2.41 -11.33
N PRO A 109 -6.85 1.64 -12.41
CA PRO A 109 -5.98 1.58 -13.60
C PRO A 109 -5.83 2.93 -14.33
N LEU A 110 -6.67 3.92 -14.01
CA LEU A 110 -6.58 5.27 -14.57
C LEU A 110 -5.55 6.15 -13.84
N ILE A 111 -5.09 5.75 -12.65
CA ILE A 111 -4.05 6.48 -11.93
C ILE A 111 -2.71 6.31 -12.64
N ARG A 112 -2.01 7.44 -12.80
CA ARG A 112 -0.65 7.46 -13.32
C ARG A 112 0.33 7.36 -12.17
N LEU A 113 0.94 6.19 -12.03
CA LEU A 113 2.08 6.01 -11.14
C LEU A 113 3.36 6.40 -11.89
N PRO A 114 4.30 7.14 -11.26
CA PRO A 114 5.60 7.40 -11.85
C PRO A 114 6.46 6.13 -11.89
N ALA A 115 7.20 5.91 -12.98
CA ALA A 115 8.07 4.75 -13.13
C ALA A 115 9.33 4.81 -12.27
N GLY A 116 9.79 3.63 -11.85
CA GLY A 116 11.12 3.42 -11.28
C GLY A 116 11.40 4.24 -10.02
N VAL A 117 10.37 4.51 -9.21
CA VAL A 117 10.54 5.21 -7.94
C VAL A 117 11.16 4.26 -6.92
N HIS A 118 12.23 4.72 -6.28
CA HIS A 118 12.93 4.03 -5.21
C HIS A 118 13.02 4.92 -3.98
N LEU A 119 12.91 4.33 -2.80
CA LEU A 119 13.22 4.98 -1.54
C LEU A 119 14.60 4.54 -1.05
N THR A 120 15.42 5.49 -0.62
CA THR A 120 16.69 5.17 0.03
C THR A 120 16.48 5.07 1.54
N VAL A 121 16.52 3.86 2.06
CA VAL A 121 16.38 3.59 3.50
C VAL A 121 17.76 3.54 4.15
N LEU A 122 17.93 4.28 5.25
CA LEU A 122 19.11 4.19 6.10
C LEU A 122 18.89 3.13 7.17
N ILE A 123 19.50 1.97 7.00
CA ILE A 123 19.46 0.90 7.98
C ILE A 123 20.57 1.14 8.99
N VAL A 124 20.20 1.33 10.25
CA VAL A 124 21.14 1.46 11.37
C VAL A 124 20.99 0.24 12.27
N ARG A 125 22.11 -0.44 12.56
CA ARG A 125 22.17 -1.60 13.45
C ARG A 125 23.24 -1.37 14.51
N LYS A 126 22.95 -1.68 15.76
CA LYS A 126 23.94 -1.71 16.83
C LYS A 126 24.52 -3.13 16.92
N LEU A 127 25.77 -3.31 16.52
CA LEU A 127 26.49 -4.59 16.60
C LEU A 127 27.67 -4.43 17.56
N ASN A 128 27.70 -5.23 18.64
CA ASN A 128 28.75 -5.18 19.67
C ASN A 128 29.01 -3.77 20.23
N GLY A 129 27.95 -2.99 20.44
CA GLY A 129 28.06 -1.61 20.94
C GLY A 129 28.33 -0.55 19.88
N VAL A 130 28.70 -0.93 18.65
CA VAL A 130 29.00 -0.02 17.54
C VAL A 130 27.79 0.14 16.62
N LEU A 131 27.49 1.38 16.22
CA LEU A 131 26.48 1.66 15.20
C LEU A 131 27.05 1.41 13.82
N GLN A 132 26.54 0.37 13.15
CA GLN A 132 26.75 0.14 11.73
C GLN A 132 25.57 0.73 10.96
N HIS A 133 25.85 1.40 9.85
CA HIS A 133 24.81 1.94 8.98
C HIS A 133 25.05 1.53 7.53
N ARG A 134 23.97 1.33 6.79
CA ARG A 134 24.02 1.12 5.34
C ARG A 134 22.82 1.79 4.67
N ARG A 135 23.01 2.29 3.46
CA ARG A 135 21.92 2.75 2.60
C ARG A 135 21.44 1.57 1.76
N GLN A 136 20.12 1.41 1.67
CA GLN A 136 19.48 0.38 0.88
C GLN A 136 18.39 1.03 0.02
N ALA A 137 18.44 0.79 -1.29
CA ALA A 137 17.41 1.26 -2.21
C ALA A 137 16.27 0.24 -2.24
N GLU A 138 15.06 0.69 -1.92
CA GLU A 138 13.83 -0.09 -1.95
C GLU A 138 12.97 0.39 -3.11
N MET A 139 12.72 -0.49 -4.08
CA MET A 139 11.85 -0.19 -5.21
C MET A 139 10.39 -0.10 -4.76
N ILE A 140 9.68 0.94 -5.20
CA ILE A 140 8.27 1.19 -4.91
C ILE A 140 7.40 1.05 -6.17
N THR A 141 7.87 1.60 -7.29
CA THR A 141 7.26 1.43 -8.61
C THR A 141 8.27 0.83 -9.59
N GLU A 142 7.77 0.07 -10.56
CA GLU A 142 8.55 -0.61 -11.58
C GLU A 142 8.82 0.32 -12.77
N ALA A 143 9.77 -0.06 -13.64
CA ALA A 143 10.09 0.74 -14.82
C ALA A 143 8.92 0.83 -15.82
N GLU A 144 8.02 -0.14 -15.78
CA GLU A 144 6.84 -0.25 -16.66
C GLU A 144 5.65 0.60 -16.16
N ASP A 145 5.73 1.17 -14.95
CA ASP A 145 4.73 2.10 -14.44
C ASP A 145 4.81 3.45 -15.18
N ILE A 146 4.36 3.49 -16.43
CA ILE A 146 3.97 4.69 -17.18
C ILE A 146 2.80 4.29 -18.08
N GLN A 147 1.68 3.86 -17.49
CA GLN A 147 0.48 3.55 -18.25
C GLN A 147 -0.22 4.86 -18.63
N GLY A 148 0.25 5.58 -19.66
CA GLY A 148 -0.37 6.87 -20.01
C GLY A 148 -0.10 7.51 -21.36
N GLU A 149 1.07 7.34 -21.96
CA GLU A 149 1.37 7.91 -23.28
C GLU A 149 2.24 6.92 -24.05
N LEU A 150 1.67 6.30 -25.10
CA LEU A 150 2.35 5.75 -26.28
C LEU A 150 1.39 5.02 -27.25
N ILE A 151 0.07 5.00 -27.00
CA ILE A 151 -0.93 4.41 -27.93
C ILE A 151 -1.79 5.44 -28.68
N ALA A 152 -1.62 6.75 -28.45
CA ALA A 152 -2.39 7.77 -29.16
C ALA A 152 -1.77 8.21 -30.51
N ASP A 153 -0.43 8.12 -30.66
CA ASP A 153 0.25 8.59 -31.88
C ASP A 153 0.40 7.50 -32.97
N ALA A 154 0.06 6.25 -32.66
CA ALA A 154 0.17 5.14 -33.61
C ALA A 154 -1.05 4.99 -34.56
N TYR A 155 -2.13 5.72 -34.34
CA TYR A 155 -3.39 5.58 -35.10
C TYR A 155 -3.79 6.80 -35.93
N VAL A 156 -2.99 7.87 -35.96
CA VAL A 156 -3.29 9.09 -36.74
C VAL A 156 -2.58 9.12 -38.11
N ASN A 157 -1.75 8.14 -38.44
CA ASN A 157 -1.10 8.02 -39.75
C ASN A 157 -1.24 6.61 -40.34
N ARG A 158 -2.44 6.24 -40.81
CA ARG A 158 -2.63 5.25 -41.87
C ARG A 158 -3.90 5.53 -42.66
#